data_AF-A0A316DTW7-F1
#
_entry.id   AF-A0A316DTW7-F1
#
_cell.length_a   1.000
_cell.length_b   1.000
_cell.length_c   1.000
_cell.angle_alpha   90.00
_cell.angle_beta   90.00
_cell.angle_gamma   90.00
#
_symmetry.space_group_name_H-M   'P 1'
#
loop_
_entity.id
_entity.type
_entity.pdbx_description
1 polymer ?
#
loop_
_entity_poly.entity_id
_entity_poly.type
_entity_poly.pdbx_seq_one_letter_code
_entity_poly.pdbx_strand_id
1 'polypeptide(L)'
;MLFKKSLILIVFISVIVSCAENHPEAISPQIISILQEQVLTKGVFILDNESGLQFDTAFKVSAAFLKAFIQQGSNLVLKENNTIVFIKEERIKSDEGYVLNITPTQIEIKANKSINNNSKLRNYPRIQTRFWT
;
A
#
# COMPACT_ATOMS: atom_id res chain seq x y z
N MET A 1 -39.28 -36.54 -27.34
CA MET A 1 -38.05 -35.79 -27.74
C MET A 1 -37.79 -34.50 -26.94
N LEU A 2 -38.59 -34.18 -25.90
CA LEU A 2 -38.43 -32.97 -25.08
C LEU A 2 -37.44 -33.14 -23.91
N PHE A 3 -37.33 -34.33 -23.31
CA PHE A 3 -36.45 -34.56 -22.15
C PHE A 3 -34.94 -34.52 -22.48
N LYS A 4 -34.53 -34.98 -23.68
CA LYS A 4 -33.11 -34.98 -24.09
C LYS A 4 -32.55 -33.56 -24.32
N LYS A 5 -33.38 -32.63 -24.80
CA LYS A 5 -32.99 -31.22 -25.00
C LYS A 5 -32.86 -30.48 -23.66
N SER A 6 -33.67 -30.85 -22.67
CA SER A 6 -33.64 -30.29 -21.32
C SER A 6 -32.36 -30.65 -20.55
N LEU A 7 -31.89 -31.89 -20.68
CA LEU A 7 -30.63 -32.34 -20.06
C LEU A 7 -29.39 -31.58 -20.53
N ILE A 8 -29.32 -31.25 -21.82
CA ILE A 8 -28.22 -30.47 -22.40
C ILE A 8 -28.21 -29.03 -21.86
N LEU A 9 -29.39 -28.44 -21.65
CA LEU A 9 -29.53 -27.09 -21.10
C LEU A 9 -29.04 -27.03 -19.64
N ILE A 10 -29.33 -28.05 -18.84
CA ILE A 10 -28.90 -28.14 -17.43
C ILE A 10 -27.38 -28.31 -17.32
N VAL A 11 -26.77 -29.09 -18.22
CA VAL A 11 -25.31 -29.23 -18.30
C VAL A 11 -24.66 -27.91 -18.74
N PHE A 12 -25.28 -27.16 -19.66
CA PHE A 12 -24.76 -25.86 -20.08
C PHE A 12 -24.86 -24.80 -18.97
N ILE A 13 -25.94 -24.81 -18.19
CA ILE A 13 -26.12 -23.91 -17.03
C ILE A 13 -25.14 -24.24 -15.90
N SER A 14 -24.77 -25.50 -15.68
CA SER A 14 -23.83 -25.84 -14.60
C SER A 14 -22.39 -25.40 -14.87
N VAL A 15 -21.99 -25.30 -16.15
CA VAL A 15 -20.65 -24.83 -16.55
C VAL A 15 -20.47 -23.32 -16.29
N ILE A 16 -21.54 -22.52 -16.35
CA ILE A 16 -21.45 -21.06 -16.17
C ILE A 16 -21.48 -20.60 -14.70
N VAL A 17 -21.83 -21.48 -13.73
CA VAL A 17 -21.88 -21.12 -12.30
C VAL A 17 -20.52 -21.28 -11.61
N SER A 18 -19.53 -21.91 -12.25
CA SER A 18 -18.25 -22.20 -11.61
C SER A 18 -17.25 -21.03 -11.59
N CYS A 19 -17.63 -19.84 -12.06
CA CYS A 19 -16.80 -18.64 -11.95
C CYS A 19 -17.10 -17.91 -10.63
N ALA A 20 -16.69 -18.51 -9.52
CA ALA A 20 -16.65 -17.83 -8.22
C ALA A 20 -15.21 -17.37 -7.98
N GLU A 21 -14.90 -16.12 -8.32
CA GLU A 21 -13.63 -15.51 -7.92
C GLU A 21 -13.66 -15.33 -6.39
N ASN A 22 -12.79 -16.07 -5.70
CA ASN A 22 -12.54 -15.84 -4.29
C ASN A 22 -11.85 -14.48 -4.17
N HIS A 23 -12.64 -13.42 -3.95
CA HIS A 23 -12.06 -12.14 -3.59
C HIS A 23 -11.42 -12.29 -2.20
N PRO A 24 -10.11 -12.09 -2.06
CA PRO A 24 -9.50 -12.09 -0.74
C PRO A 24 -10.22 -11.05 0.11
N GLU A 25 -10.69 -11.46 1.29
CA GLU A 25 -11.28 -10.52 2.24
C GLU A 25 -10.27 -9.41 2.52
N ALA A 26 -10.73 -8.17 2.46
CA ALA A 26 -9.88 -7.02 2.72
C ALA A 26 -9.42 -7.08 4.18
N ILE A 27 -8.15 -7.43 4.40
CA ILE A 27 -7.53 -7.39 5.72
C ILE A 27 -7.42 -5.92 6.09
N SER A 28 -8.18 -5.49 7.12
CA SER A 28 -8.02 -4.15 7.65
C SER A 28 -6.61 -4.00 8.22
N PRO A 29 -5.81 -3.04 7.74
CA PRO A 29 -4.44 -2.88 8.21
C PRO A 29 -4.45 -2.49 9.69
N GLN A 30 -3.64 -3.16 10.50
CA GLN A 30 -3.48 -2.83 11.92
C GLN A 30 -2.52 -1.64 12.06
N ILE A 31 -3.07 -0.43 11.98
CA ILE A 31 -2.32 0.82 12.16
C ILE A 31 -2.59 1.36 13.57
N ILE A 32 -1.52 1.73 14.29
CA ILE A 32 -1.64 2.37 15.61
C ILE A 32 -1.79 3.88 15.42
N SER A 33 -2.71 4.43 16.23
CA SER A 33 -3.47 5.67 16.08
C SER A 33 -4.58 5.57 15.04
N ILE A 34 -5.81 5.76 15.51
CA ILE A 34 -7.03 5.72 14.69
C ILE A 34 -6.93 6.80 13.61
N LEU A 35 -7.12 6.40 12.35
CA LEU A 35 -7.23 7.35 11.24
C LEU A 35 -8.48 8.20 11.41
N GLN A 36 -8.40 9.48 11.05
CA GLN A 36 -9.57 10.36 11.05
C GLN A 36 -10.65 9.86 10.09
N GLU A 37 -10.23 9.29 8.96
CA GLU A 37 -11.10 8.71 7.94
C GLU A 37 -10.35 7.56 7.23
N GLN A 38 -11.07 6.49 6.93
CA GLN A 38 -10.57 5.38 6.11
C GLN A 38 -11.69 4.90 5.19
N VAL A 39 -11.40 4.81 3.89
CA VAL A 39 -12.31 4.26 2.89
C VAL A 39 -11.63 3.05 2.26
N LEU A 40 -12.28 1.89 2.36
CA LEU A 40 -11.79 0.66 1.74
C LEU A 40 -12.30 0.55 0.31
N THR A 41 -11.39 0.53 -0.64
CA THR A 41 -11.67 0.34 -2.07
C THR A 41 -11.29 -1.07 -2.53
N LYS A 42 -11.90 -1.55 -3.61
CA LYS A 42 -11.56 -2.86 -4.18
C LYS A 42 -10.17 -2.84 -4.84
N GLY A 43 -9.47 -3.97 -4.75
CA GLY A 43 -8.17 -4.20 -5.37
C GLY A 43 -7.01 -4.15 -4.38
N VAL A 44 -5.83 -4.55 -4.84
CA VAL A 44 -4.61 -4.64 -4.03
C VAL A 44 -3.44 -4.10 -4.86
N PHE A 45 -2.57 -3.31 -4.23
CA PHE A 45 -1.29 -2.94 -4.79
C PHE A 45 -0.26 -4.04 -4.49
N ILE A 46 0.48 -4.50 -5.51
CA ILE A 46 1.53 -5.50 -5.35
C ILE A 46 2.88 -4.79 -5.35
N LEU A 47 3.62 -4.92 -4.24
CA LEU A 47 4.98 -4.43 -4.13
C LEU A 47 5.96 -5.49 -4.63
N ASP A 48 6.67 -5.19 -5.71
CA ASP A 48 7.59 -6.10 -6.39
C ASP A 48 8.81 -5.36 -6.98
N ASN A 49 9.61 -6.04 -7.82
CA ASN A 49 10.78 -5.44 -8.48
C ASN A 49 10.43 -4.51 -9.65
N GLU A 50 9.18 -4.48 -10.09
CA GLU A 50 8.70 -3.51 -11.08
C GLU A 50 8.22 -2.22 -10.41
N SER A 51 7.99 -2.27 -9.10
CA SER A 51 7.65 -1.10 -8.30
C SER A 51 8.81 -0.10 -8.25
N GLY A 52 8.47 1.17 -8.31
CA GLY A 52 9.38 2.29 -8.19
C GLY A 52 8.81 3.45 -7.40
N LEU A 53 9.69 4.39 -7.10
CA LEU A 53 9.44 5.50 -6.20
C LEU A 53 9.71 6.83 -6.91
N GLN A 54 8.75 7.74 -6.84
CA GLN A 54 8.92 9.16 -7.17
C GLN A 54 8.54 10.05 -5.99
N PHE A 55 9.10 11.25 -5.96
CA PHE A 55 8.86 12.18 -4.87
C PHE A 55 9.12 13.62 -5.28
N ASP A 56 8.32 14.54 -4.76
CA ASP A 56 8.69 15.95 -4.75
C ASP A 56 9.93 16.17 -3.89
N THR A 57 10.76 17.15 -4.26
CA THR A 57 12.04 17.44 -3.60
C THR A 57 11.92 17.67 -2.09
N ALA A 58 10.77 18.18 -1.64
CA ALA A 58 10.42 18.37 -0.24
C ALA A 58 10.41 17.07 0.59
N PHE A 59 10.21 15.91 -0.03
CA PHE A 59 10.13 14.60 0.62
C PHE A 59 11.35 13.72 0.39
N LYS A 60 12.45 14.25 -0.15
CA LYS A 60 13.67 13.49 -0.46
C LYS A 60 14.14 12.60 0.71
N VAL A 61 14.10 13.11 1.95
CA VAL A 61 14.53 12.37 3.14
C VAL A 61 13.59 11.21 3.43
N SER A 62 12.27 11.43 3.45
CA SER A 62 11.27 10.39 3.67
C SER A 62 11.28 9.33 2.57
N ALA A 63 11.43 9.75 1.31
CA ALA A 63 11.52 8.86 0.17
C ALA A 63 12.79 7.98 0.24
N ALA A 64 13.95 8.58 0.56
CA ALA A 64 15.18 7.84 0.76
C ALA A 64 15.07 6.83 1.92
N PHE A 65 14.41 7.23 3.01
CA PHE A 65 14.12 6.32 4.13
C PHE A 65 13.26 5.14 3.70
N LEU A 66 12.13 5.38 3.01
CA LEU A 66 11.25 4.30 2.54
C LEU A 66 11.97 3.35 1.59
N LYS A 67 12.74 3.90 0.64
CA LYS A 67 13.55 3.12 -0.30
C LYS A 67 14.54 2.23 0.44
N ALA A 68 15.29 2.81 1.38
CA ALA A 68 16.22 2.05 2.21
C ALA A 68 15.52 0.98 3.06
N PHE A 69 14.38 1.31 3.67
CA PHE A 69 13.61 0.39 4.49
C PHE A 69 13.15 -0.85 3.69
N ILE A 70 12.59 -0.65 2.50
CA ILE A 70 12.15 -1.75 1.62
C ILE A 70 13.34 -2.56 1.13
N GLN A 71 14.38 -1.90 0.60
CA GLN A 71 15.53 -2.58 -0.02
C GLN A 71 16.44 -3.28 1.00
N GLN A 72 16.49 -2.83 2.25
CA GLN A 72 17.26 -3.50 3.31
C GLN A 72 16.44 -4.60 3.99
N GLY A 73 15.11 -4.46 4.04
CA GLY A 73 14.20 -5.44 4.64
C GLY A 73 13.75 -6.55 3.69
N SER A 74 14.14 -6.52 2.41
CA SER A 74 13.70 -7.48 1.40
C SER A 74 14.73 -7.61 0.27
N ASN A 75 14.49 -8.54 -0.66
CA ASN A 75 15.28 -8.69 -1.89
C ASN A 75 14.77 -7.78 -3.03
N LEU A 76 13.87 -6.84 -2.74
CA LEU A 76 13.29 -5.95 -3.75
C LEU A 76 14.22 -4.78 -4.04
N VAL A 77 14.30 -4.39 -5.31
CA VAL A 77 15.02 -3.20 -5.76
C VAL A 77 14.06 -2.24 -6.46
N LEU A 78 13.68 -1.18 -5.77
CA LEU A 78 12.79 -0.16 -6.34
C LEU A 78 13.42 0.57 -7.52
N LYS A 79 12.65 0.66 -8.62
CA LYS A 79 12.97 1.44 -9.82
C LYS A 79 12.62 2.92 -9.63
N GLU A 80 12.95 3.74 -10.63
CA GLU A 80 12.54 5.14 -10.69
C GLU A 80 11.27 5.26 -11.56
N ASN A 81 10.11 4.97 -10.98
CA ASN A 81 8.80 5.09 -11.63
C ASN A 81 7.71 5.52 -10.64
N ASN A 82 6.48 5.67 -11.11
CA ASN A 82 5.41 6.36 -10.38
C ASN A 82 4.49 5.41 -9.61
N THR A 83 4.91 4.19 -9.29
CA THR A 83 4.03 3.27 -8.54
C THR A 83 3.90 3.66 -7.06
N ILE A 84 4.88 4.35 -6.50
CA ILE A 84 4.80 4.95 -5.15
C ILE A 84 5.21 6.42 -5.31
N VAL A 85 4.37 7.35 -4.87
CA VAL A 85 4.60 8.79 -5.11
C VAL A 85 4.41 9.60 -3.84
N PHE A 86 5.43 10.36 -3.44
CA PHE A 86 5.30 11.43 -2.43
C PHE A 86 4.98 12.76 -3.10
N ILE A 87 3.85 13.36 -2.72
CA ILE A 87 3.32 14.58 -3.34
C ILE A 87 3.13 15.66 -2.28
N LYS A 88 3.58 16.88 -2.58
CA LYS A 88 3.36 18.05 -1.73
C LYS A 88 1.94 18.56 -1.94
N GLU A 89 1.19 18.65 -0.86
CA GLU A 89 -0.20 19.14 -0.85
C GLU A 89 -0.36 20.21 0.21
N GLU A 90 -0.38 21.46 -0.22
CA GLU A 90 -0.46 22.64 0.66
C GLU A 90 -1.85 22.82 1.29
N ARG A 91 -2.88 22.16 0.74
CA ARG A 91 -4.23 22.18 1.32
C ARG A 91 -4.32 21.42 2.65
N ILE A 92 -3.38 20.51 2.93
CA ILE A 92 -3.30 19.82 4.21
C ILE A 92 -2.73 20.81 5.25
N LYS A 93 -3.60 21.31 6.13
CA LYS A 93 -3.23 22.34 7.12
C LYS A 93 -2.41 21.81 8.30
N SER A 94 -2.50 20.51 8.59
CA SER A 94 -1.77 19.88 9.68
C SER A 94 -0.33 19.61 9.28
N ASP A 95 0.62 20.01 10.13
CA ASP A 95 2.06 19.78 9.93
C ASP A 95 2.43 18.29 9.91
N GLU A 96 1.62 17.44 10.55
CA GLU A 96 1.80 15.98 10.58
C GLU A 96 0.73 15.22 9.77
N GLY A 97 -0.20 15.95 9.14
CA GLY A 97 -1.29 15.36 8.37
C GLY A 97 -0.83 14.76 7.05
N TYR A 98 -1.43 13.65 6.67
CA TYR A 98 -1.21 13.01 5.38
C TYR A 98 -2.50 12.39 4.84
N VAL A 99 -2.53 12.17 3.53
CA VAL A 99 -3.54 11.34 2.85
C VAL A 99 -2.81 10.21 2.14
N LEU A 100 -3.24 8.98 2.40
CA LEU A 100 -2.75 7.78 1.75
C LEU A 100 -3.83 7.27 0.80
N ASN A 101 -3.52 7.25 -0.50
CA ASN A 101 -4.41 6.70 -1.52
C ASN A 101 -3.74 5.48 -2.15
N ILE A 102 -4.42 4.34 -2.13
CA ILE A 102 -3.88 3.08 -2.63
C ILE A 102 -4.81 2.54 -3.70
N THR A 103 -4.27 2.37 -4.89
CA THR A 103 -4.93 1.74 -6.03
C THR A 103 -4.11 0.53 -6.48
N PRO A 104 -4.64 -0.37 -7.32
CA PRO A 104 -3.87 -1.51 -7.82
C PRO A 104 -2.59 -1.13 -8.57
N THR A 105 -2.51 0.09 -9.09
CA THR A 105 -1.37 0.56 -9.91
C THR A 105 -0.47 1.55 -9.19
N GLN A 106 -0.93 2.16 -8.10
CA GLN A 106 -0.21 3.27 -7.47
C GLN A 106 -0.56 3.47 -5.99
N ILE A 107 0.45 3.83 -5.20
CA ILE A 107 0.35 4.40 -3.85
C ILE A 107 0.70 5.89 -3.93
N GLU A 108 -0.22 6.76 -3.56
CA GLU A 108 0.04 8.19 -3.39
C GLU A 108 0.11 8.56 -1.91
N ILE A 109 1.16 9.25 -1.50
CA ILE A 109 1.38 9.76 -0.16
C ILE A 109 1.41 11.29 -0.26
N LYS A 110 0.30 11.94 0.13
CA LYS A 110 0.14 13.39 0.06
C LYS A 110 0.33 14.00 1.43
N ALA A 111 1.19 14.99 1.57
CA ALA A 111 1.42 15.70 2.82
C ALA A 111 1.84 17.14 2.53
N ASN A 112 1.70 18.05 3.50
CA ASN A 112 2.23 19.40 3.37
C ASN A 112 3.75 19.45 3.64
N LYS A 113 4.20 18.68 4.65
CA LYS A 113 5.56 18.74 5.16
C LYS A 113 6.14 17.35 5.43
N SER A 114 7.43 17.18 5.14
CA SER A 114 8.19 16.00 5.58
C SER A 114 8.56 16.14 7.05
N ILE A 115 8.19 15.16 7.87
CA ILE A 115 8.59 15.10 9.29
C ILE A 115 9.97 14.45 9.35
N ASN A 116 11.00 15.24 9.66
CA ASN A 116 12.33 14.74 9.97
C ASN A 116 12.51 14.67 11.49
N ASN A 117 12.52 13.45 12.04
CA ASN A 117 12.59 13.19 13.48
C ASN A 117 13.99 13.33 14.10
N ASN A 118 15.02 13.76 13.36
CA ASN A 118 16.37 13.93 13.90
C ASN A 118 16.44 14.89 15.12
N SER A 119 15.47 15.80 15.28
CA SER A 119 15.38 16.67 16.46
C SER A 119 14.69 16.02 17.67
N LYS A 120 13.68 15.15 17.45
CA LYS A 120 12.85 14.54 18.50
C LYS A 120 13.43 13.23 19.05
N LEU A 121 14.18 12.49 18.22
CA LEU A 121 14.85 11.23 18.60
C LEU A 121 16.06 11.40 19.53
N ARG A 122 16.55 12.63 19.76
CA ARG A 122 17.59 12.89 20.77
C ARG A 122 17.12 12.65 22.21
N ASN A 123 15.81 12.68 22.45
CA ASN A 123 15.23 12.61 23.80
C ASN A 123 14.61 11.24 24.14
N TYR A 124 14.68 10.25 23.23
CA TYR A 124 14.25 8.88 23.56
C TYR A 124 15.46 8.03 23.99
N PRO A 125 15.36 7.28 25.10
CA PRO A 125 16.42 6.34 25.48
C PRO A 125 16.58 5.30 24.35
N ARG A 126 17.79 5.20 23.79
CA ARG A 126 18.12 4.16 22.82
C ARG A 126 18.03 2.81 23.52
N ILE A 127 16.98 2.03 23.23
CA ILE A 127 16.93 0.63 23.60
C ILE A 127 17.94 -0.09 22.69
N GLN A 128 19.14 -0.35 23.21
CA GLN A 128 20.09 -1.28 22.60
C GLN A 128 19.54 -2.70 22.82
N THR A 129 18.89 -3.27 21.82
CA THR A 129 18.66 -4.72 21.79
C THR A 129 19.99 -5.41 21.50
N ARG A 130 20.63 -5.88 22.57
CA ARG A 130 21.80 -6.76 22.49
C ARG A 130 21.28 -8.18 22.22
N PHE A 131 21.31 -8.61 20.96
CA PHE A 131 21.18 -10.02 20.62
C PHE A 131 22.44 -10.74 21.12
N TRP A 132 22.29 -11.67 22.06
CA TRP A 132 23.34 -12.61 22.43
C TRP A 132 23.33 -13.76 21.42
N THR A 133 24.50 -14.03 20.83
CA THR A 133 24.86 -15.34 20.26
C THR A 133 25.11 -16.35 21.37
#